data_AF-A0A9E5DF25-F1
#
_entry.id   AF-A0A9E5DF25-F1
#
_cell.length_a   1.000
_cell.length_b   1.000
_cell.length_c   1.000
_cell.angle_alpha   90.00
_cell.angle_beta   90.00
_cell.angle_gamma   90.00
#
_symmetry.space_group_name_H-M   'P 1'
#
loop_
_entity.id
_entity.type
_entity.pdbx_description
1 polymer ?
#
loop_
_entity_poly.entity_id
_entity_poly.type
_entity_poly.pdbx_seq_one_letter_code
_entity_poly.pdbx_strand_id
1 'polypeptide(L)'
;MFKVVSERNGVKFYVEEGLEDLFKGFHPGEAPALITLRLNILDRILFKLLKIPVYYYCGGIIIGFTTTAGDSIPLDVSGVEVRVFEPGWKVKLELYNRRLPRILALPLSEIDRFLKFITVNGIGVLVNLLAAELAHRSIRGDPFIVNPAASTIGFESSVMWNYALNEAWTFRGAGLKSSLLDRFSRLARYHAASVASWIMQALLSTLLPVYLKTPFWLGQLAGIIAGFTISFILGYVYTWSRDRI
;
A
#
# COMPACT_ATOMS: atom_id res chain seq x y z
N MET A 1 0.38 10.48 19.91
CA MET A 1 0.60 10.84 21.33
C MET A 1 2.02 11.38 21.43
N PHE A 2 2.33 12.35 22.28
CA PHE A 2 3.70 12.86 22.41
C PHE A 2 4.44 12.07 23.49
N LYS A 3 5.62 11.55 23.18
CA LYS A 3 6.47 10.80 24.12
C LYS A 3 7.66 11.67 24.51
N VAL A 4 8.00 11.65 25.79
CA VAL A 4 9.23 12.31 26.27
C VAL A 4 10.41 11.48 25.80
N VAL A 5 11.25 12.04 24.95
CA VAL A 5 12.46 11.37 24.44
C VAL A 5 13.69 11.74 25.25
N SER A 6 13.68 12.90 25.91
CA SER A 6 14.74 13.35 26.81
C SER A 6 14.22 14.38 27.81
N GLU A 7 14.74 14.38 29.03
CA GLU A 7 14.44 15.38 30.07
C GLU A 7 15.76 15.90 30.68
N ARG A 8 15.98 17.22 30.65
CA ARG A 8 17.22 17.83 31.19
C ARG A 8 16.93 19.25 31.69
N ASN A 9 17.44 19.60 32.87
CA ASN A 9 17.20 20.89 33.54
C ASN A 9 15.70 21.24 33.69
N GLY A 10 14.83 20.24 33.88
CA GLY A 10 13.38 20.40 33.96
C GLY A 10 12.67 20.66 32.62
N VAL A 11 13.41 20.68 31.50
CA VAL A 11 12.85 20.81 30.15
C VAL A 11 12.68 19.41 29.55
N LYS A 12 11.43 19.08 29.21
CA LYS A 12 11.05 17.83 28.57
C LYS A 12 10.99 18.03 27.06
N PHE A 13 11.71 17.20 26.32
CA PHE A 13 11.65 17.14 24.86
C PHE A 13 10.64 16.10 24.45
N TYR A 14 9.61 16.56 23.75
CA TYR A 14 8.52 15.74 23.29
C TYR A 14 8.69 15.46 21.81
N VAL A 15 8.67 14.19 21.45
CA VAL A 15 8.61 13.76 20.06
C VAL A 15 7.28 13.05 19.88
N GLU A 16 6.65 13.28 18.75
CA GLU A 16 5.46 12.50 18.40
C GLU A 16 5.85 11.03 18.26
N GLU A 17 5.05 10.16 18.87
CA GLU A 17 5.21 8.72 18.78
C GLU A 17 5.31 8.27 17.32
N GLY A 18 6.36 7.52 16.96
CA GLY A 18 6.70 7.13 15.58
C GLY A 18 7.79 7.97 14.90
N LEU A 19 8.18 9.12 15.49
CA LEU A 19 9.29 9.95 15.00
C LEU A 19 10.57 9.79 15.85
N GLU A 20 10.62 8.86 16.80
CA GLU A 20 11.75 8.71 17.73
C GLU A 20 13.07 8.36 17.02
N ASP A 21 12.98 7.60 15.92
CA ASP A 21 14.15 7.22 15.12
C ASP A 21 14.86 8.43 14.49
N LEU A 22 14.14 9.54 14.24
CA LEU A 22 14.74 10.80 13.76
C LEU A 22 15.63 11.45 14.83
N PHE A 23 15.37 11.16 16.11
CA PHE A 23 16.01 11.82 17.25
C PHE A 23 17.09 10.98 17.93
N LYS A 24 17.23 9.69 17.58
CA LYS A 24 18.26 8.79 18.15
C LYS A 24 19.71 9.22 17.89
N GLY A 25 19.94 10.10 16.90
CA GLY A 25 21.26 10.65 16.59
C GLY A 25 21.56 12.02 17.21
N PHE A 26 20.64 12.61 17.97
CA PHE A 26 20.79 13.98 18.50
C PHE A 26 21.22 13.98 19.96
N HIS A 27 22.25 14.75 20.28
CA HIS A 27 22.67 15.01 21.66
C HIS A 27 22.03 16.33 22.16
N PRO A 28 21.27 16.31 23.27
CA PRO A 28 20.65 17.52 23.81
C PRO A 28 21.72 18.54 24.27
N GLY A 29 21.82 19.66 23.56
CA GLY A 29 22.77 20.75 23.84
C GLY A 29 23.64 21.19 22.65
N GLU A 30 23.58 20.48 21.52
CA GLU A 30 24.16 20.95 20.26
C GLU A 30 23.30 22.08 19.65
N ALA A 31 23.92 22.92 18.81
CA ALA A 31 23.37 24.11 18.15
C ALA A 31 21.97 23.89 17.53
N PRO A 32 21.21 24.96 17.14
CA PRO A 32 19.99 24.75 16.40
C PRO A 32 20.29 23.84 15.21
N ALA A 33 19.54 22.75 15.08
CA ALA A 33 19.78 21.75 14.04
C ALA A 33 18.63 21.78 13.04
N LEU A 34 18.98 21.74 11.76
CA LEU A 34 18.03 21.64 10.66
C LEU A 34 18.00 20.19 10.18
N ILE A 35 16.92 19.48 10.50
CA ILE A 35 16.69 18.13 9.97
C ILE A 35 15.99 18.29 8.64
N THR A 36 16.55 17.71 7.60
CA THR A 36 16.05 17.85 6.25
C THR A 36 15.68 16.48 5.69
N LEU A 37 14.39 16.27 5.47
CA LEU A 37 13.88 15.00 4.98
C LEU A 37 13.99 14.91 3.46
N ARG A 38 14.75 13.93 2.96
CA ARG A 38 14.88 13.68 1.51
C ARG A 38 13.69 12.87 1.02
N LEU A 39 12.83 13.51 0.24
CA LEU A 39 11.60 12.90 -0.30
C LEU A 39 11.72 12.56 -1.79
N ASN A 40 11.13 11.43 -2.17
CA ASN A 40 10.98 11.01 -3.56
C ASN A 40 9.96 11.92 -4.28
N ILE A 41 9.99 11.98 -5.61
CA ILE A 41 9.07 12.85 -6.39
C ILE A 41 7.60 12.61 -6.03
N LEU A 42 7.19 11.36 -5.84
CA LEU A 42 5.82 10.99 -5.47
C LEU A 42 5.44 11.50 -4.08
N ASP A 43 6.33 11.35 -3.09
CA ASP A 43 6.12 11.88 -1.75
C ASP A 43 5.94 13.40 -1.78
N ARG A 44 6.67 14.11 -2.66
CA ARG A 44 6.53 15.57 -2.83
C ARG A 44 5.15 15.96 -3.34
N ILE A 45 4.66 15.26 -4.36
CA ILE A 45 3.33 15.50 -4.94
C ILE A 45 2.27 15.26 -3.86
N LEU A 46 2.39 14.16 -3.11
CA LEU A 46 1.48 13.82 -2.04
C LEU A 46 1.50 14.84 -0.90
N PHE A 47 2.67 15.26 -0.44
CA PHE A 47 2.79 16.24 0.65
C PHE A 47 2.18 17.59 0.26
N LYS A 48 2.42 18.02 -0.98
CA LYS A 48 1.83 19.24 -1.54
C LYS A 48 0.32 19.14 -1.65
N LEU A 49 -0.19 18.01 -2.15
CA LEU A 49 -1.63 17.77 -2.31
C LEU A 49 -2.36 17.67 -0.95
N LEU A 50 -1.71 17.04 0.03
CA LEU A 50 -2.24 16.86 1.39
C LEU A 50 -2.03 18.07 2.31
N LYS A 51 -1.36 19.13 1.83
CA LYS A 51 -1.02 20.32 2.60
C LYS A 51 -0.36 19.95 3.95
N ILE A 52 0.57 18.99 3.91
CA ILE A 52 1.37 18.62 5.09
C ILE A 52 2.37 19.76 5.31
N PRO A 53 2.40 20.39 6.51
CA PRO A 53 3.26 21.54 6.73
C PRO A 53 4.73 21.11 6.60
N VAL A 54 5.50 21.96 5.91
CA VAL A 54 6.87 21.65 5.47
C VAL A 54 7.90 21.87 6.59
N TYR A 55 7.50 22.50 7.70
CA TYR A 55 8.40 22.79 8.81
C TYR A 55 7.71 22.58 10.15
N TYR A 56 8.46 22.04 11.12
CA TYR A 56 8.11 21.99 12.54
C TYR A 56 9.26 22.59 13.35
N TYR A 57 8.91 23.49 14.26
CA TYR A 57 9.87 24.05 15.22
C TYR A 57 9.64 23.41 16.59
N CYS A 58 10.65 22.78 17.16
CA CYS A 58 10.57 22.17 18.48
C CYS A 58 11.85 22.43 19.28
N GLY A 59 11.78 23.32 20.28
CA GLY A 59 12.84 23.50 21.27
C GLY A 59 14.22 23.86 20.71
N GLY A 60 14.29 24.62 19.61
CA GLY A 60 15.54 24.99 18.93
C GLY A 60 15.91 24.10 17.73
N ILE A 61 15.16 23.02 17.47
CA ILE A 61 15.32 22.18 16.28
C ILE A 61 14.27 22.56 15.24
N ILE A 62 14.71 22.84 14.01
CA ILE A 62 13.82 23.03 12.86
C ILE A 62 13.82 21.71 12.08
N ILE A 63 12.68 21.03 12.01
CA ILE A 63 12.49 19.90 11.11
C ILE A 63 11.84 20.45 9.86
N GLY A 64 12.59 20.49 8.76
CA GLY A 64 12.11 20.88 7.44
C GLY A 64 12.10 19.72 6.45
N PHE A 65 11.36 19.85 5.35
CA PHE A 65 11.57 19.00 4.17
C PHE A 65 12.30 19.85 3.13
N THR A 66 13.42 19.36 2.59
CA THR A 66 14.05 19.98 1.42
C THR A 66 13.62 19.22 0.18
N THR A 67 13.23 19.99 -0.82
CA THR A 67 12.75 19.48 -2.10
C THR A 67 13.89 19.20 -3.08
N THR A 68 15.12 19.67 -2.85
CA THR A 68 16.32 19.33 -3.65
C THR A 68 17.62 19.58 -2.89
N ALA A 69 18.73 19.01 -3.37
CA ALA A 69 20.08 19.38 -2.94
C ALA A 69 20.45 20.85 -3.24
N GLY A 70 19.57 21.62 -3.90
CA GLY A 70 19.79 23.00 -4.32
C GLY A 70 18.67 23.97 -3.98
N ASP A 71 17.64 23.56 -3.21
CA ASP A 71 16.70 24.52 -2.64
C ASP A 71 17.43 25.23 -1.51
N SER A 72 17.93 26.42 -1.82
CA SER A 72 18.53 27.33 -0.86
C SER A 72 17.51 27.57 0.24
N ILE A 73 17.71 26.92 1.39
CA ILE A 73 16.97 27.18 2.60
C ILE A 73 17.09 28.69 2.84
N PRO A 74 16.00 29.47 2.83
CA PRO A 74 16.06 30.93 2.97
C PRO A 74 16.40 31.37 4.40
N LEU A 75 16.83 30.45 5.25
CA LEU A 75 17.34 30.76 6.58
C LEU A 75 18.82 31.09 6.43
N ASP A 76 19.21 32.26 6.94
CA ASP A 76 20.60 32.57 7.25
C ASP A 76 21.04 31.66 8.41
N VAL A 77 21.36 30.41 8.07
CA VAL A 77 21.74 29.35 9.03
C VAL A 77 23.25 29.31 9.22
N SER A 78 23.88 30.46 9.44
CA SER A 78 25.24 30.51 9.95
C SER A 78 25.27 29.92 11.37
N GLY A 79 25.88 28.73 11.53
CA GLY A 79 26.02 28.05 12.82
C GLY A 79 24.99 26.96 13.13
N VAL A 80 24.18 26.54 12.14
CA VAL A 80 23.20 25.45 12.30
C VAL A 80 23.67 24.19 11.59
N GLU A 81 23.67 23.07 12.30
CA GLU A 81 24.02 21.77 11.73
C GLU A 81 22.86 21.25 10.87
N VAL A 82 23.12 20.99 9.58
CA VAL A 82 22.14 20.43 8.65
C VAL A 82 22.33 18.93 8.55
N ARG A 83 21.34 18.15 8.98
CA ARG A 83 21.33 16.68 8.81
C ARG A 83 20.27 16.28 7.81
N VAL A 84 20.67 15.53 6.78
CA VAL A 84 19.74 14.99 5.78
C VAL A 84 19.37 13.57 6.18
N PHE A 85 18.07 13.30 6.28
CA PHE A 85 17.55 11.98 6.64
C PHE A 85 16.57 11.49 5.58
N GLU A 86 16.66 10.22 5.21
CA GLU A 86 15.67 9.57 4.35
C GLU A 86 14.59 8.93 5.23
N PRO A 87 13.35 9.46 5.25
CA PRO A 87 12.32 8.96 6.14
C PRO A 87 11.95 7.52 5.81
N GLY A 88 12.05 6.64 6.82
CA GLY A 88 11.54 5.27 6.72
C GLY A 88 10.01 5.23 6.58
N TRP A 89 9.48 4.07 6.19
CA TRP A 89 8.04 3.90 5.93
C TRP A 89 7.14 4.23 7.13
N LYS A 90 7.61 4.00 8.37
CA LYS A 90 6.88 4.31 9.60
C LYS A 90 6.65 5.82 9.75
N VAL A 91 7.71 6.60 9.55
CA VAL A 91 7.68 8.08 9.57
C VAL A 91 6.72 8.58 8.49
N LYS A 92 6.83 8.06 7.26
CA LYS A 92 5.91 8.41 6.16
C LYS A 92 4.45 8.08 6.50
N LEU A 93 4.20 6.90 7.06
CA LEU A 93 2.86 6.47 7.46
C LEU A 93 2.24 7.42 8.48
N GLU A 94 3.00 7.80 9.52
CA GLU A 94 2.50 8.71 10.56
C GLU A 94 2.15 10.09 9.98
N LEU A 95 3.02 10.62 9.11
CA LEU A 95 2.79 11.88 8.42
C LEU A 95 1.54 11.82 7.52
N TYR A 96 1.33 10.73 6.79
CA TYR A 96 0.14 10.55 5.95
C TYR A 96 -1.13 10.34 6.78
N ASN A 97 -1.07 9.61 7.89
CA ASN A 97 -2.22 9.28 8.75
C ASN A 97 -2.83 10.52 9.43
N ARG A 98 -2.09 11.64 9.49
CA ARG A 98 -2.60 12.93 9.97
C ARG A 98 -3.65 13.56 9.05
N ARG A 99 -3.63 13.23 7.75
CA ARG A 99 -4.49 13.85 6.72
C ARG A 99 -5.34 12.83 5.97
N LEU A 100 -4.92 11.58 5.94
CA LEU A 100 -5.59 10.50 5.23
C LEU A 100 -6.00 9.40 6.20
N PRO A 101 -7.15 8.74 5.97
CA PRO A 101 -7.47 7.51 6.70
C PRO A 101 -6.36 6.48 6.45
N ARG A 102 -6.08 5.66 7.46
CA ARG A 102 -5.00 4.65 7.44
C ARG A 102 -5.02 3.73 6.21
N ILE A 103 -6.22 3.44 5.70
CA ILE A 103 -6.48 2.65 4.48
C ILE A 103 -5.76 3.24 3.26
N LEU A 104 -5.70 4.57 3.16
CA LEU A 104 -5.02 5.29 2.08
C LEU A 104 -3.58 5.65 2.45
N ALA A 105 -3.29 5.91 3.72
CA ALA A 105 -1.95 6.29 4.18
C ALA A 105 -0.92 5.15 3.99
N LEU A 106 -1.33 3.90 4.18
CA LEU A 106 -0.45 2.72 4.11
C LEU A 106 0.06 2.38 2.70
N PRO A 107 -0.76 2.39 1.62
CA PRO A 107 -0.22 2.22 0.27
C PRO A 107 0.71 3.36 -0.15
N LEU A 108 0.47 4.57 0.34
CA LEU A 108 1.28 5.73 0.02
C LEU A 108 2.62 5.74 0.76
N SER A 109 2.69 5.19 1.98
CA SER A 109 3.95 5.09 2.73
C SER A 109 4.91 4.04 2.19
N GLU A 110 4.41 3.03 1.47
CA GLU A 110 5.18 1.94 0.86
C GLU A 110 4.97 1.87 -0.67
N ILE A 111 5.15 3.00 -1.36
CA ILE A 111 4.78 3.13 -2.78
C ILE A 111 5.41 2.05 -3.69
N ASP A 112 6.64 1.63 -3.42
CA ASP A 112 7.29 0.57 -4.20
C ASP A 112 6.58 -0.78 -4.05
N ARG A 113 6.11 -1.12 -2.85
CA ARG A 113 5.33 -2.35 -2.63
C ARG A 113 3.95 -2.22 -3.24
N PHE A 114 3.34 -1.05 -3.13
CA PHE A 114 2.05 -0.77 -3.74
C PHE A 114 2.08 -0.93 -5.27
N LEU A 115 3.11 -0.38 -5.93
CA LEU A 115 3.30 -0.53 -7.38
C LEU A 115 3.55 -1.98 -7.79
N LYS A 116 4.38 -2.72 -7.04
CA LYS A 116 4.55 -4.18 -7.25
C LYS A 116 3.23 -4.92 -7.08
N PHE A 117 2.48 -4.61 -6.04
CA PHE A 117 1.17 -5.22 -5.78
C PHE A 117 0.19 -4.98 -6.94
N ILE A 118 0.05 -3.75 -7.43
CA ILE A 118 -0.80 -3.44 -8.59
C ILE A 118 -0.31 -4.21 -9.81
N THR A 119 1.00 -4.23 -10.07
CA THR A 119 1.58 -4.90 -11.23
C THR A 119 1.27 -6.40 -11.21
N VAL A 120 1.49 -7.06 -10.08
CA VAL A 120 1.18 -8.49 -9.90
C VAL A 120 -0.31 -8.76 -10.13
N ASN A 121 -1.18 -7.97 -9.49
CA ASN A 121 -2.62 -8.16 -9.65
C ASN A 121 -3.09 -7.90 -11.08
N GLY A 122 -2.49 -6.93 -11.79
CA GLY A 122 -2.75 -6.64 -13.19
C GLY A 122 -2.38 -7.82 -14.11
N ILE A 123 -1.24 -8.47 -13.86
CA ILE A 123 -0.87 -9.71 -14.56
C ILE A 123 -1.88 -10.82 -14.25
N GLY A 124 -2.35 -10.90 -13.01
CA GLY A 124 -3.41 -11.82 -12.59
C GLY A 124 -4.70 -11.69 -13.40
N VAL A 125 -5.05 -10.49 -13.86
CA VAL A 125 -6.21 -10.28 -14.76
C VAL A 125 -6.05 -11.07 -16.06
N LEU A 126 -4.85 -11.10 -16.64
CA LEU A 126 -4.58 -11.86 -17.86
C LEU A 126 -4.68 -13.37 -17.62
N VAL A 127 -4.12 -13.85 -16.49
CA VAL A 127 -4.24 -15.25 -16.07
C VAL A 127 -5.70 -15.63 -15.87
N ASN A 128 -6.49 -14.77 -15.23
CA ASN A 128 -7.91 -14.96 -15.01
C ASN A 128 -8.65 -15.15 -16.34
N LEU A 129 -8.51 -14.17 -17.25
CA LEU A 129 -9.21 -14.17 -18.53
C LEU A 129 -8.83 -15.39 -19.37
N LEU A 130 -7.53 -15.74 -19.42
CA LEU A 130 -7.06 -16.88 -20.19
C LEU A 130 -7.62 -18.20 -19.63
N ALA A 131 -7.52 -18.42 -18.32
CA ALA A 131 -8.02 -19.63 -17.69
C ALA A 131 -9.56 -19.75 -17.79
N ALA A 132 -10.27 -18.65 -17.59
CA ALA A 132 -11.72 -18.60 -17.73
C ALA A 132 -12.16 -18.89 -19.17
N GLU A 133 -11.53 -18.27 -20.17
CA GLU A 133 -11.88 -18.47 -21.57
C GLU A 133 -11.60 -19.91 -22.03
N LEU A 134 -10.46 -20.49 -21.61
CA LEU A 134 -10.14 -21.89 -21.89
C LEU A 134 -11.15 -22.84 -21.24
N ALA A 135 -11.53 -22.60 -19.98
CA ALA A 135 -12.55 -23.38 -19.29
C ALA A 135 -13.92 -23.27 -19.98
N HIS A 136 -14.34 -22.04 -20.32
CA HIS A 136 -15.62 -21.77 -21.00
C HIS A 136 -15.71 -22.50 -22.35
N ARG A 137 -14.63 -22.56 -23.13
CA ARG A 137 -14.60 -23.31 -24.39
C ARG A 137 -14.60 -24.83 -24.22
N SER A 138 -14.08 -25.31 -23.08
CA SER A 138 -13.93 -26.75 -22.81
C SER A 138 -15.19 -27.37 -22.22
N ILE A 139 -15.97 -26.60 -21.46
CA ILE A 139 -17.20 -27.03 -20.81
C ILE A 139 -18.38 -26.76 -21.75
N ARG A 140 -19.29 -27.72 -21.90
CA ARG A 140 -20.54 -27.55 -22.69
C ARG A 140 -21.74 -27.68 -21.76
N GLY A 141 -22.82 -26.94 -22.05
CA GLY A 141 -24.06 -27.02 -21.26
C GLY A 141 -24.80 -25.69 -21.20
N ASP A 142 -25.68 -25.57 -20.20
CA ASP A 142 -26.44 -24.36 -19.91
C ASP A 142 -25.48 -23.19 -19.54
N PRO A 143 -25.57 -22.03 -20.21
CA PRO A 143 -24.80 -20.84 -19.86
C PRO A 143 -24.87 -20.44 -18.38
N PHE A 144 -25.98 -20.69 -17.68
CA PHE A 144 -26.12 -20.42 -16.25
C PHE A 144 -25.28 -21.35 -15.35
N ILE A 145 -24.73 -22.42 -15.91
CA ILE A 145 -23.82 -23.35 -15.23
C ILE A 145 -22.40 -23.17 -15.76
N VAL A 146 -22.24 -23.12 -17.07
CA VAL A 146 -20.93 -23.07 -17.75
C VAL A 146 -20.19 -21.77 -17.43
N ASN A 147 -20.84 -20.62 -17.54
CA ASN A 147 -20.20 -19.32 -17.34
C ASN A 147 -19.69 -19.12 -15.90
N PRO A 148 -20.48 -19.37 -14.83
CA PRO A 148 -19.96 -19.22 -13.48
C PRO A 148 -18.90 -20.28 -13.13
N ALA A 149 -18.99 -21.50 -13.67
CA ALA A 149 -17.94 -22.50 -13.49
C ALA A 149 -16.62 -22.07 -14.14
N ALA A 150 -16.66 -21.59 -15.38
CA ALA A 150 -15.50 -21.06 -16.08
C ALA A 150 -14.91 -19.81 -15.39
N SER A 151 -15.77 -18.88 -14.97
CA SER A 151 -15.39 -17.71 -14.18
C SER A 151 -14.71 -18.11 -12.86
N THR A 152 -15.20 -19.15 -12.20
CA THR A 152 -14.61 -19.66 -10.94
C THR A 152 -13.20 -20.22 -11.19
N ILE A 153 -13.00 -20.99 -12.26
CA ILE A 153 -11.68 -21.50 -12.63
C ILE A 153 -10.71 -20.36 -12.92
N GLY A 154 -11.14 -19.33 -13.66
CA GLY A 154 -10.33 -18.13 -13.91
C GLY A 154 -9.99 -17.36 -12.64
N PHE A 155 -10.98 -17.16 -11.78
CA PHE A 155 -10.81 -16.52 -10.47
C PHE A 155 -9.77 -17.25 -9.62
N GLU A 156 -9.96 -18.54 -9.36
CA GLU A 156 -9.04 -19.34 -8.53
C GLU A 156 -7.62 -19.34 -9.09
N SER A 157 -7.48 -19.52 -10.41
CA SER A 157 -6.17 -19.48 -11.09
C SER A 157 -5.46 -18.14 -10.85
N SER A 158 -6.19 -17.04 -10.97
CA SER A 158 -5.63 -15.69 -10.77
C SER A 158 -5.32 -15.37 -9.30
N VAL A 159 -6.15 -15.84 -8.37
CA VAL A 159 -5.94 -15.65 -6.92
C VAL A 159 -4.70 -16.40 -6.47
N MET A 160 -4.52 -17.64 -6.91
CA MET A 160 -3.31 -18.42 -6.61
C MET A 160 -2.06 -17.79 -7.21
N TRP A 161 -2.14 -17.36 -8.47
CA TRP A 161 -1.05 -16.66 -9.14
C TRP A 161 -0.64 -15.38 -8.40
N ASN A 162 -1.63 -14.53 -8.09
CA ASN A 162 -1.41 -13.27 -7.40
C ASN A 162 -0.85 -13.47 -6.00
N TYR A 163 -1.39 -14.44 -5.25
CA TYR A 163 -0.89 -14.77 -3.92
C TYR A 163 0.56 -15.22 -3.98
N ALA A 164 0.88 -16.19 -4.85
CA ALA A 164 2.22 -16.74 -4.98
C ALA A 164 3.25 -15.66 -5.33
N LEU A 165 2.93 -14.81 -6.30
CA LEU A 165 3.85 -13.77 -6.76
C LEU A 165 3.96 -12.61 -5.75
N ASN A 166 2.88 -12.23 -5.08
CA ASN A 166 2.95 -11.22 -4.01
C ASN A 166 3.76 -11.70 -2.81
N GLU A 167 3.61 -12.97 -2.41
CA GLU A 167 4.39 -13.56 -1.33
C GLU A 167 5.88 -13.67 -1.70
N ALA A 168 6.19 -14.10 -2.93
CA ALA A 168 7.56 -14.32 -3.39
C ALA A 168 8.30 -13.03 -3.80
N TRP A 169 7.60 -11.98 -4.21
CA TRP A 169 8.19 -10.76 -4.76
C TRP A 169 7.78 -9.48 -4.02
N THR A 170 6.48 -9.15 -3.99
CA THR A 170 5.98 -7.88 -3.42
C THR A 170 6.30 -7.73 -1.94
N PHE A 171 6.10 -8.80 -1.16
CA PHE A 171 6.30 -8.82 0.29
C PHE A 171 7.55 -9.58 0.72
N ARG A 172 8.42 -9.94 -0.24
CA ARG A 172 9.75 -10.47 0.08
C ARG A 172 10.52 -9.46 0.94
N GLY A 173 11.09 -9.93 2.05
CA GLY A 173 11.82 -9.07 2.99
C GLY A 173 10.95 -8.14 3.83
N ALA A 174 9.63 -8.32 3.88
CA ALA A 174 8.74 -7.56 4.77
C ALA A 174 8.75 -8.02 6.24
N GLY A 175 9.62 -8.97 6.61
CA GLY A 175 9.67 -9.52 7.97
C GLY A 175 8.46 -10.41 8.33
N LEU A 176 7.72 -10.90 7.32
CA LEU A 176 6.56 -11.77 7.54
C LEU A 176 6.98 -13.12 8.11
N LYS A 177 6.17 -13.65 9.03
CA LYS A 177 6.35 -15.01 9.54
C LYS A 177 6.25 -16.02 8.40
N SER A 178 7.25 -16.89 8.32
CA SER A 178 7.48 -17.78 7.17
C SER A 178 6.88 -19.18 7.32
N SER A 179 6.26 -19.49 8.47
CA SER A 179 5.69 -20.81 8.75
C SER A 179 4.58 -21.17 7.73
N LEU A 180 4.39 -22.46 7.48
CA LEU A 180 3.37 -22.92 6.55
C LEU A 180 1.96 -22.50 7.00
N LEU A 181 1.67 -22.56 8.29
CA LEU A 181 0.39 -22.13 8.86
C LEU A 181 0.14 -20.63 8.63
N ASP A 182 1.16 -19.79 8.77
CA ASP A 182 1.03 -18.36 8.51
C ASP A 182 0.76 -18.08 7.02
N ARG A 183 1.41 -18.84 6.12
CA ARG A 183 1.15 -18.75 4.68
C ARG A 183 -0.30 -19.14 4.36
N PHE A 184 -0.77 -20.29 4.84
CA PHE A 184 -2.16 -20.71 4.65
C PHE A 184 -3.17 -19.72 5.24
N SER A 185 -2.88 -19.15 6.42
CA SER A 185 -3.71 -18.10 7.02
C SER A 185 -3.77 -16.84 6.15
N ARG A 186 -2.64 -16.40 5.58
CA ARG A 186 -2.62 -15.29 4.60
C ARG A 186 -3.39 -15.64 3.32
N LEU A 187 -3.28 -16.87 2.82
CA LEU A 187 -4.01 -17.34 1.65
C LEU A 187 -5.53 -17.30 1.89
N ALA A 188 -5.98 -17.82 3.03
CA ALA A 188 -7.40 -17.82 3.40
C ALA A 188 -7.95 -16.40 3.54
N ARG A 189 -7.18 -15.49 4.18
CA ARG A 189 -7.55 -14.06 4.26
C ARG A 189 -7.61 -13.41 2.88
N TYR A 190 -6.68 -13.75 1.98
CA TYR A 190 -6.68 -13.23 0.61
C TYR A 190 -7.90 -13.73 -0.18
N HIS A 191 -8.32 -14.99 0.01
CA HIS A 191 -9.57 -15.51 -0.56
C HIS A 191 -10.79 -14.78 -0.01
N ALA A 192 -10.87 -14.62 1.32
CA ALA A 192 -11.97 -13.93 1.97
C ALA A 192 -12.12 -12.48 1.46
N ALA A 193 -11.01 -11.76 1.28
CA ALA A 193 -11.01 -10.41 0.70
C ALA A 193 -11.42 -10.38 -0.79
N SER A 194 -11.35 -11.52 -1.48
CA SER A 194 -11.60 -11.65 -2.92
C SER A 194 -13.00 -12.18 -3.26
N VAL A 195 -13.81 -12.59 -2.27
CA VAL A 195 -15.16 -13.16 -2.47
C VAL A 195 -16.07 -12.19 -3.23
N ALA A 196 -16.06 -10.91 -2.88
CA ALA A 196 -16.85 -9.90 -3.60
C ALA A 196 -16.49 -9.84 -5.08
N SER A 197 -15.19 -9.95 -5.40
CA SER A 197 -14.72 -9.98 -6.78
C SER A 197 -15.15 -11.23 -7.52
N TRP A 198 -15.11 -12.40 -6.87
CA TRP A 198 -15.62 -13.64 -7.45
C TRP A 198 -17.12 -13.54 -7.79
N ILE A 199 -17.94 -13.03 -6.87
CA ILE A 199 -19.39 -12.86 -7.08
C ILE A 199 -19.63 -11.96 -8.31
N MET A 200 -18.96 -10.81 -8.38
CA MET A 200 -19.12 -9.88 -9.51
C MET A 200 -18.69 -10.51 -10.84
N GLN A 201 -17.61 -11.30 -10.84
CA GLN A 201 -17.16 -12.03 -12.02
C GLN A 201 -18.18 -13.09 -12.46
N ALA A 202 -18.65 -13.93 -11.54
CA ALA A 202 -19.64 -14.96 -11.85
C ALA A 202 -20.96 -14.35 -12.36
N LEU A 203 -21.42 -13.24 -11.76
CA LEU A 203 -22.63 -12.54 -12.19
C LEU A 203 -22.45 -11.91 -13.58
N LEU A 204 -21.43 -11.08 -13.78
CA LEU A 204 -21.30 -10.33 -15.04
C LEU A 204 -20.89 -11.21 -16.22
N SER A 205 -20.06 -12.24 -16.01
CA SER A 205 -19.74 -13.24 -17.03
C SER A 205 -20.94 -14.12 -17.42
N THR A 206 -21.99 -14.15 -16.61
CA THR A 206 -23.23 -14.88 -16.91
C THR A 206 -24.28 -13.97 -17.55
N LEU A 207 -24.62 -12.86 -16.88
CA LEU A 207 -25.74 -12.01 -17.29
C LEU A 207 -25.45 -11.25 -18.58
N LEU A 208 -24.22 -10.74 -18.79
CA LEU A 208 -23.90 -9.97 -19.99
C LEU A 208 -23.95 -10.84 -21.26
N PRO A 209 -23.39 -12.07 -21.29
CA PRO A 209 -23.55 -12.93 -22.47
C PRO A 209 -24.97 -13.42 -22.69
N VAL A 210 -25.70 -13.76 -21.63
CA VAL A 210 -27.07 -14.30 -21.74
C VAL A 210 -28.05 -13.25 -22.26
N TYR A 211 -28.07 -12.06 -21.63
CA TYR A 211 -29.07 -11.02 -21.92
C TYR A 211 -28.64 -10.05 -23.01
N LEU A 212 -27.35 -9.67 -23.06
CA LEU A 212 -26.86 -8.68 -24.03
C LEU A 212 -26.12 -9.31 -25.22
N LYS A 213 -26.03 -10.64 -25.27
CA LYS A 213 -25.33 -11.40 -26.34
C LYS A 213 -23.87 -10.96 -26.54
N THR A 214 -23.24 -10.47 -25.47
CA THR A 214 -21.82 -10.14 -25.46
C THR A 214 -20.96 -11.42 -25.41
N PRO A 215 -19.69 -11.38 -25.87
CA PRO A 215 -18.81 -12.51 -25.70
C PRO A 215 -18.46 -12.71 -24.21
N PHE A 216 -18.29 -13.98 -23.79
CA PHE A 216 -18.00 -14.36 -22.41
C PHE A 216 -16.83 -13.58 -21.80
N TRP A 217 -15.70 -13.49 -22.50
CA TRP A 217 -14.52 -12.77 -22.01
C TRP A 217 -14.78 -11.30 -21.68
N LEU A 218 -15.72 -10.64 -22.38
CA LEU A 218 -16.07 -9.24 -22.12
C LEU A 218 -16.88 -9.13 -20.83
N GLY A 219 -17.81 -10.07 -20.61
CA GLY A 219 -18.54 -10.18 -19.34
C GLY A 219 -17.61 -10.48 -18.17
N GLN A 220 -16.64 -11.38 -18.38
CA GLN A 220 -15.59 -11.70 -17.40
C GLN A 220 -14.73 -10.47 -17.07
N LEU A 221 -14.27 -9.74 -18.07
CA LEU A 221 -13.47 -8.52 -17.88
C LEU A 221 -14.25 -7.45 -17.10
N ALA A 222 -15.51 -7.21 -17.45
CA ALA A 222 -16.38 -6.29 -16.71
C ALA A 222 -16.54 -6.72 -15.23
N GLY A 223 -16.75 -8.02 -15.02
CA GLY A 223 -16.73 -8.68 -13.72
C GLY A 223 -15.48 -8.41 -12.91
N ILE A 224 -14.31 -8.61 -13.52
CA ILE A 224 -13.01 -8.36 -12.90
C ILE A 224 -12.88 -6.89 -12.52
N ILE A 225 -13.18 -5.94 -13.42
CA ILE A 225 -13.03 -4.51 -13.13
C ILE A 225 -13.95 -4.09 -11.96
N ALA A 226 -15.21 -4.51 -11.99
CA ALA A 226 -16.18 -4.20 -10.94
C ALA A 226 -15.79 -4.82 -9.60
N GLY A 227 -15.39 -6.09 -9.61
CA GLY A 227 -14.98 -6.85 -8.44
C GLY A 227 -13.65 -6.40 -7.84
N PHE A 228 -12.68 -6.10 -8.69
CA PHE A 228 -11.33 -5.68 -8.30
C PHE A 228 -11.35 -4.37 -7.54
N THR A 229 -12.20 -3.41 -7.92
CA THR A 229 -12.31 -2.11 -7.22
C THR A 229 -12.63 -2.31 -5.73
N ILE A 230 -13.51 -3.27 -5.42
CA ILE A 230 -13.92 -3.61 -4.05
C ILE A 230 -12.83 -4.43 -3.34
N SER A 231 -12.31 -5.46 -3.99
CA SER A 231 -11.34 -6.38 -3.39
C SER A 231 -9.93 -5.83 -3.28
N PHE A 232 -9.55 -4.85 -4.10
CA PHE A 232 -8.21 -4.25 -4.08
C PHE A 232 -7.93 -3.52 -2.76
N ILE A 233 -8.89 -2.70 -2.31
CA ILE A 233 -8.78 -1.93 -1.06
C ILE A 233 -8.72 -2.88 0.14
N LEU A 234 -9.58 -3.91 0.13
CA LEU A 234 -9.63 -4.91 1.18
C LEU A 234 -8.38 -5.79 1.19
N GLY A 235 -7.90 -6.27 0.04
CA GLY A 235 -6.75 -7.16 -0.05
C GLY A 235 -5.46 -6.50 0.43
N TYR A 236 -5.16 -5.28 -0.03
CA TYR A 236 -3.94 -4.57 0.35
C TYR A 236 -3.92 -4.23 1.85
N VAL A 237 -5.05 -3.74 2.38
CA VAL A 237 -5.13 -3.28 3.78
C VAL A 237 -5.36 -4.44 4.74
N TYR A 238 -6.23 -5.39 4.45
CA TYR A 238 -6.61 -6.42 5.42
C TYR A 238 -5.60 -7.58 5.51
N THR A 239 -5.10 -8.07 4.37
CA THR A 239 -4.29 -9.30 4.34
C THR A 239 -2.85 -9.06 4.77
N TRP A 240 -2.22 -7.95 4.35
CA TRP A 240 -0.78 -7.71 4.58
C TRP A 240 -0.46 -6.57 5.54
N SER A 241 -1.42 -5.71 5.94
CA SER A 241 -1.13 -4.67 6.94
C SER A 241 -1.29 -5.15 8.38
N ARG A 242 -2.22 -6.08 8.65
CA ARG A 242 -2.54 -6.54 10.02
C ARG A 242 -1.41 -7.34 10.68
N ASP A 243 -0.59 -8.04 9.90
CA ASP A 243 0.56 -8.81 10.42
C ASP A 243 1.81 -7.94 10.67
N ARG A 244 1.75 -6.64 10.33
CA ARG A 244 2.87 -5.68 10.43
C ARG A 244 2.64 -4.58 11.48
N ILE A 245 1.52 -4.63 12.19
CA ILE A 245 1.10 -3.76 13.31
C ILE A 245 1.18 -4.58 14.58
#